data_AF-A0A2N4XK25-F1
#
_entry.id   AF-A0A2N4XK25-F1
#
_cell.length_a   1.000
_cell.length_b   1.000
_cell.length_c   1.000
_cell.angle_alpha   90.00
_cell.angle_beta   90.00
_cell.angle_gamma   90.00
#
_symmetry.space_group_name_H-M   'P 1'
#
loop_
_entity.id
_entity.type
_entity.pdbx_description
1 polymer ?
#
loop_
_entity_poly.entity_id
_entity_poly.type
_entity_poly.pdbx_seq_one_letter_code
_entity_poly.pdbx_strand_id
1 'polypeptide(L)'
;MAIKKATPRKSKSAKASPDKRAPLALTGQTTKDSQYLHRIIRAIADERNHPRHQGVAMQAHHVISATAMKESGLADKIRKFGYDINLLDNLVFLPSTLQGACHLGVQPHRGNHTAPILDSYDDDEHPLSYHKMVAKRIMAAKLGLTKDCPGYMGGPQDLTARHKIKSELDNLSQQILKLIQKRPEEAPLTRVAAHFQPGDSIGCAGTDSTTLHRFDHQCSVGRNHHKNQGPEQKVENITYASDGKYQLKAGR
;
A
#
# COMPACT_ATOMS: atom_id res chain seq x y z
N MET A 1 14.48 75.78 -49.36
CA MET A 1 15.05 74.79 -48.41
C MET A 1 14.02 74.51 -47.33
N ALA A 2 13.34 73.36 -47.37
CA ALA A 2 12.28 73.02 -46.43
C ALA A 2 12.82 72.12 -45.31
N ILE A 3 12.83 72.64 -44.08
CA ILE A 3 13.27 71.93 -42.87
C ILE A 3 12.09 71.09 -42.37
N LYS A 4 12.16 69.76 -42.52
CA LYS A 4 11.19 68.81 -41.96
C LYS A 4 11.37 68.75 -40.43
N LYS A 5 10.37 69.21 -39.68
CA LYS A 5 10.27 69.02 -38.22
C LYS A 5 9.98 67.54 -37.91
N ALA A 6 10.84 66.93 -37.10
CA ALA A 6 10.70 65.57 -36.61
C ALA A 6 9.57 65.48 -35.56
N THR A 7 8.75 64.44 -35.68
CA THR A 7 7.71 64.05 -34.73
C THR A 7 8.32 63.33 -33.51
N PRO A 8 7.78 63.53 -32.28
CA PRO A 8 8.32 62.88 -31.10
C PRO A 8 7.83 61.42 -30.99
N ARG A 9 8.78 60.49 -30.85
CA ARG A 9 8.52 59.09 -30.51
C ARG A 9 7.90 58.99 -29.11
N LYS A 10 6.66 58.51 -29.02
CA LYS A 10 6.07 58.05 -27.75
C LYS A 10 6.86 56.85 -27.23
N SER A 11 7.47 56.99 -26.06
CA SER A 11 8.06 55.88 -25.31
C SER A 11 6.95 54.95 -24.84
N LYS A 12 6.96 53.70 -25.34
CA LYS A 12 6.11 52.64 -24.80
C LYS A 12 6.67 52.25 -23.43
N SER A 13 5.90 52.54 -22.38
CA SER A 13 6.13 51.95 -21.05
C SER A 13 6.10 50.43 -21.16
N ALA A 14 7.19 49.79 -20.74
CA ALA A 14 7.23 48.36 -20.55
C ALA A 14 6.27 48.00 -19.40
N LYS A 15 5.13 47.37 -19.73
CA LYS A 15 4.34 46.65 -18.74
C LYS A 15 5.17 45.45 -18.29
N ALA A 16 5.63 45.48 -17.04
CA ALA A 16 6.10 44.29 -16.36
C ALA A 16 4.96 43.26 -16.36
N SER A 17 5.19 42.14 -17.02
CA SER A 17 4.30 40.98 -16.98
C SER A 17 4.55 40.23 -15.67
N PRO A 18 3.56 40.04 -14.78
CA PRO A 18 3.73 39.14 -13.66
C PRO A 18 3.37 37.75 -14.15
N ASP A 19 4.27 37.10 -14.89
CA ASP A 19 4.17 35.65 -15.06
C ASP A 19 4.73 35.00 -13.79
N LYS A 20 3.97 35.10 -12.70
CA LYS A 20 4.12 34.28 -11.51
C LYS A 20 3.11 33.13 -11.61
N ARG A 21 3.32 32.20 -12.54
CA ARG A 21 2.84 30.84 -12.30
C ARG A 21 3.60 30.32 -11.09
N ALA A 22 2.97 30.40 -9.91
CA ALA A 22 3.41 29.66 -8.74
C ALA A 22 3.67 28.21 -9.19
N PRO A 23 4.82 27.60 -8.85
CA PRO A 23 5.04 26.21 -9.18
C PRO A 23 3.89 25.43 -8.57
N LEU A 24 3.18 24.66 -9.41
CA LEU A 24 2.09 23.78 -9.00
C LEU A 24 2.64 22.95 -7.85
N ALA A 25 2.22 23.24 -6.62
CA ALA A 25 2.70 22.52 -5.46
C ALA A 25 2.20 21.08 -5.65
N LEU A 26 3.08 20.16 -6.05
CA LEU A 26 2.76 18.74 -6.06
C LEU A 26 2.38 18.39 -4.63
N THR A 27 1.08 18.26 -4.39
CA THR A 27 0.55 17.78 -3.12
C THR A 27 0.46 16.26 -3.24
N GLY A 28 0.71 15.58 -2.13
CA GLY A 28 0.61 14.13 -2.08
C GLY A 28 -0.85 13.70 -2.08
N GLN A 29 -1.08 12.42 -1.80
CA GLN A 29 -2.42 11.86 -1.71
C GLN A 29 -2.52 10.89 -0.53
N THR A 30 -3.46 11.14 0.37
CA THR A 30 -3.67 10.31 1.58
C THR A 30 -4.99 9.55 1.56
N THR A 31 -5.72 9.64 0.44
CA THR A 31 -6.86 8.79 0.13
C THR A 31 -6.52 7.82 -1.00
N LYS A 32 -7.25 6.72 -1.08
CA LYS A 32 -7.11 5.74 -2.17
C LYS A 32 -7.49 6.39 -3.51
N ASP A 33 -6.71 6.15 -4.54
CA ASP A 33 -7.07 6.50 -5.92
C ASP A 33 -7.56 5.26 -6.69
N SER A 34 -7.95 5.43 -7.96
CA SER A 34 -8.38 4.32 -8.81
C SER A 34 -7.23 3.62 -9.54
N GLN A 35 -5.99 4.11 -9.41
CA GLN A 35 -4.85 3.70 -10.22
C GLN A 35 -3.86 2.81 -9.47
N TYR A 36 -3.89 2.79 -8.14
CA TYR A 36 -2.95 2.01 -7.31
C TYR A 36 -2.88 0.54 -7.73
N LEU A 37 -4.02 -0.09 -8.03
CA LEU A 37 -4.08 -1.48 -8.47
C LEU A 37 -3.36 -1.66 -9.81
N HIS A 38 -3.61 -0.79 -10.78
CA HIS A 38 -2.89 -0.81 -12.06
C HIS A 38 -1.39 -0.56 -11.88
N ARG A 39 -0.98 0.29 -10.94
CA ARG A 39 0.44 0.55 -10.65
C ARG A 39 1.14 -0.72 -10.15
N ILE A 40 0.59 -1.39 -9.15
CA ILE A 40 1.24 -2.60 -8.60
C ILE A 40 1.15 -3.80 -9.57
N ILE A 41 0.04 -3.95 -10.32
CA ILE A 41 -0.03 -4.95 -11.40
C ILE A 41 1.07 -4.73 -12.43
N ARG A 42 1.29 -3.48 -12.86
CA ARG A 42 2.36 -3.14 -13.80
C ARG A 42 3.74 -3.42 -13.23
N ALA A 43 3.96 -3.17 -11.93
CA ALA A 43 5.24 -3.37 -11.28
C ALA A 43 5.68 -4.84 -11.28
N ILE A 44 4.74 -5.79 -11.24
CA ILE A 44 5.04 -7.22 -11.28
C ILE A 44 4.88 -7.85 -12.66
N ALA A 45 4.46 -7.12 -13.70
CA ALA A 45 4.03 -7.67 -14.98
C ALA A 45 5.05 -8.63 -15.61
N ASP A 46 6.34 -8.31 -15.50
CA ASP A 46 7.44 -9.11 -16.04
C ASP A 46 7.95 -10.19 -15.05
N GLU A 47 7.51 -10.17 -13.79
CA GLU A 47 7.82 -11.16 -12.77
C GLU A 47 6.97 -12.42 -12.96
N ARG A 48 7.31 -13.26 -13.95
CA ARG A 48 6.57 -14.51 -14.25
C ARG A 48 6.46 -15.47 -13.05
N ASN A 49 7.42 -15.42 -12.13
CA ASN A 49 7.44 -16.25 -10.93
C ASN A 49 6.71 -15.60 -9.74
N HIS A 50 6.07 -14.45 -9.91
CA HIS A 50 5.25 -13.84 -8.86
C HIS A 50 4.08 -14.78 -8.51
N PRO A 51 3.72 -15.00 -7.23
CA PRO A 51 2.65 -15.93 -6.87
C PRO A 51 1.32 -15.65 -7.56
N ARG A 52 0.99 -14.37 -7.78
CA ARG A 52 -0.19 -13.94 -8.55
C ARG A 52 -0.24 -14.56 -9.96
N HIS A 53 0.91 -14.65 -10.63
CA HIS A 53 1.03 -15.24 -11.97
C HIS A 53 1.10 -16.78 -11.95
N GLN A 54 1.17 -17.36 -10.76
CA GLN A 54 1.33 -18.78 -10.51
C GLN A 54 0.12 -19.34 -9.74
N GLY A 55 -1.06 -18.78 -10.01
CA GLY A 55 -2.34 -19.29 -9.54
C GLY A 55 -2.70 -18.96 -8.09
N VAL A 56 -1.86 -18.23 -7.35
CA VAL A 56 -2.24 -17.73 -6.03
C VAL A 56 -3.12 -16.49 -6.20
N ALA A 57 -4.36 -16.55 -5.70
CA ALA A 57 -5.24 -15.39 -5.65
C ALA A 57 -4.67 -14.35 -4.67
N MET A 58 -4.42 -13.13 -5.15
CA MET A 58 -3.85 -12.04 -4.36
C MET A 58 -4.63 -10.75 -4.54
N GLN A 59 -4.59 -9.89 -3.52
CA GLN A 59 -5.19 -8.56 -3.48
C GLN A 59 -4.14 -7.52 -3.16
N ALA A 60 -4.24 -6.35 -3.80
CA ALA A 60 -3.39 -5.21 -3.47
C ALA A 60 -3.86 -4.61 -2.14
N HIS A 61 -2.90 -4.31 -1.27
CA HIS A 61 -3.11 -3.78 0.07
C HIS A 61 -2.28 -2.52 0.28
N HIS A 62 -2.87 -1.48 0.85
CA HIS A 62 -2.14 -0.29 1.30
C HIS A 62 -1.62 -0.54 2.71
N VAL A 63 -0.31 -0.69 2.86
CA VAL A 63 0.32 -0.95 4.17
C VAL A 63 0.02 0.19 5.15
N ILE A 64 0.15 1.43 4.69
CA ILE A 64 -0.42 2.60 5.35
C ILE A 64 -1.71 2.97 4.62
N SER A 65 -2.85 2.60 5.22
CA SER A 65 -4.17 2.80 4.63
C SER A 65 -4.68 4.24 4.78
N ALA A 66 -5.66 4.61 3.95
CA ALA A 66 -6.37 5.89 4.07
C ALA A 66 -7.07 6.03 5.44
N THR A 67 -7.62 4.94 5.98
CA THR A 67 -8.23 4.90 7.32
C THR A 67 -7.20 5.20 8.39
N ALA A 68 -6.01 4.60 8.35
CA ALA A 68 -4.95 4.87 9.31
C ALA A 68 -4.44 6.32 9.20
N MET A 69 -4.33 6.86 7.99
CA MET A 69 -4.03 8.28 7.78
C MET A 69 -5.06 9.19 8.44
N LYS A 70 -6.36 8.91 8.26
CA LYS A 70 -7.45 9.65 8.89
C LYS A 70 -7.39 9.56 10.42
N GLU A 71 -7.25 8.35 10.97
CA GLU A 71 -7.19 8.12 12.41
C GLU A 71 -5.96 8.74 13.08
N SER A 72 -4.84 8.89 12.36
CA SER A 72 -3.66 9.56 12.89
C SER A 72 -3.85 11.06 13.12
N GLY A 73 -4.85 11.68 12.49
CA GLY A 73 -5.02 13.14 12.48
C GLY A 73 -3.93 13.91 11.72
N LEU A 74 -3.02 13.23 11.03
CA LEU A 74 -1.88 13.83 10.32
C LEU A 74 -2.03 13.83 8.79
N ALA A 75 -3.12 13.25 8.25
CA ALA A 75 -3.36 13.10 6.81
C ALA A 75 -3.13 14.40 6.01
N ASP A 76 -3.78 15.50 6.38
CA ASP A 76 -3.66 16.77 5.66
C ASP A 76 -2.24 17.33 5.66
N LYS A 77 -1.51 17.17 6.77
CA LYS A 77 -0.12 17.63 6.88
C LYS A 77 0.77 16.78 5.99
N ILE A 78 0.71 15.45 6.14
CA ILE A 78 1.46 14.48 5.34
C ILE A 78 1.20 14.72 3.83
N ARG A 79 -0.05 14.97 3.44
CA ARG A 79 -0.45 15.33 2.07
C ARG A 79 0.26 16.60 1.58
N LYS A 80 0.29 17.68 2.37
CA LYS A 80 0.98 18.94 2.01
C LYS A 80 2.48 18.75 1.81
N PHE A 81 3.07 17.78 2.51
CA PHE A 81 4.47 17.37 2.32
C PHE A 81 4.69 16.40 1.15
N GLY A 82 3.68 16.10 0.34
CA GLY A 82 3.88 15.39 -0.92
C GLY A 82 3.87 13.87 -0.79
N TYR A 83 3.57 13.29 0.37
CA TYR A 83 3.48 11.84 0.50
C TYR A 83 2.20 11.29 -0.13
N ASP A 84 2.33 10.22 -0.91
CA ASP A 84 1.24 9.57 -1.61
C ASP A 84 1.16 8.09 -1.24
N ILE A 85 0.07 7.69 -0.59
CA ILE A 85 -0.18 6.31 -0.15
C ILE A 85 -0.36 5.35 -1.34
N ASN A 86 -0.64 5.84 -2.54
CA ASN A 86 -0.94 5.06 -3.73
C ASN A 86 0.31 4.68 -4.55
N LEU A 87 1.50 5.00 -4.04
CA LEU A 87 2.78 4.65 -4.65
C LEU A 87 3.28 3.28 -4.19
N LEU A 88 4.11 2.66 -5.03
CA LEU A 88 4.57 1.28 -4.88
C LEU A 88 5.21 0.99 -3.50
N ASP A 89 5.93 1.94 -2.91
CA ASP A 89 6.58 1.78 -1.60
C ASP A 89 5.57 1.50 -0.44
N ASN A 90 4.28 1.78 -0.67
CA ASN A 90 3.19 1.55 0.28
C ASN A 90 2.17 0.49 -0.17
N LEU A 91 2.37 -0.11 -1.35
CA LEU A 91 1.47 -1.13 -1.88
C LEU A 91 2.13 -2.51 -1.79
N VAL A 92 1.36 -3.54 -1.51
CA VAL A 92 1.84 -4.93 -1.53
C VAL A 92 0.74 -5.87 -2.02
N PHE A 93 1.11 -6.95 -2.70
CA PHE A 93 0.16 -8.05 -2.93
C PHE A 93 0.14 -9.02 -1.75
N LEU A 94 -1.05 -9.29 -1.23
CA LEU A 94 -1.29 -10.28 -0.18
C LEU A 94 -2.20 -11.39 -0.68
N PRO A 95 -2.04 -12.65 -0.24
CA PRO A 95 -2.93 -13.73 -0.64
C PRO A 95 -4.35 -13.45 -0.14
N SER A 96 -5.36 -13.61 -0.99
CA SER A 96 -6.76 -13.34 -0.67
C SER A 96 -7.59 -14.59 -0.36
N THR A 97 -7.05 -15.76 -0.64
CA THR A 97 -7.64 -17.06 -0.28
C THR A 97 -6.89 -17.69 0.88
N LEU A 98 -7.57 -18.56 1.65
CA LEU A 98 -6.91 -19.26 2.75
C LEU A 98 -5.88 -20.27 2.23
N GLN A 99 -6.11 -20.88 1.08
CA GLN A 99 -5.21 -21.83 0.44
C GLN A 99 -3.92 -21.14 0.00
N GLY A 100 -4.05 -20.02 -0.70
CA GLY A 100 -2.92 -19.18 -1.10
C GLY A 100 -2.10 -18.72 0.10
N ALA A 101 -2.78 -18.20 1.13
CA ALA A 101 -2.16 -17.77 2.38
C ALA A 101 -1.42 -18.92 3.08
N CYS A 102 -2.07 -20.08 3.18
CA CYS A 102 -1.54 -21.27 3.83
C CYS A 102 -0.28 -21.77 3.13
N HIS A 103 -0.32 -21.80 1.79
CA HIS A 103 0.79 -22.20 0.92
C HIS A 103 1.98 -21.24 0.94
N LEU A 104 1.71 -19.94 1.00
CA LEU A 104 2.76 -18.92 1.08
C LEU A 104 3.32 -18.72 2.49
N GLY A 105 2.65 -19.24 3.53
CA GLY A 105 3.06 -19.01 4.91
C GLY A 105 2.88 -17.55 5.35
N VAL A 106 1.82 -16.90 4.85
CA VAL A 106 1.50 -15.48 5.12
C VAL A 106 0.02 -15.38 5.44
N GLN A 107 -0.35 -14.51 6.38
CA GLN A 107 -1.76 -14.28 6.72
C GLN A 107 -2.57 -13.83 5.50
N PRO A 108 -3.85 -14.26 5.38
CA PRO A 108 -4.71 -13.82 4.29
C PRO A 108 -5.08 -12.35 4.47
N HIS A 109 -5.14 -11.64 3.36
CA HIS A 109 -5.91 -10.41 3.23
C HIS A 109 -7.36 -10.77 2.89
N ARG A 110 -8.34 -10.12 3.51
CA ARG A 110 -9.75 -10.28 3.13
C ARG A 110 -10.31 -8.91 2.81
N GLY A 111 -10.49 -8.61 1.53
CA GLY A 111 -11.47 -7.60 1.13
C GLY A 111 -12.88 -8.20 1.15
N ASN A 112 -13.91 -7.34 1.16
CA ASN A 112 -15.29 -7.74 0.91
C ASN A 112 -15.33 -8.55 -0.40
N HIS A 113 -15.79 -9.80 -0.35
CA HIS A 113 -16.11 -10.72 -1.46
C HIS A 113 -15.19 -11.95 -1.64
N THR A 114 -15.82 -13.10 -1.43
CA THR A 114 -15.41 -14.45 -1.85
C THR A 114 -15.63 -14.64 -3.37
N ALA A 115 -14.71 -14.24 -4.25
CA ALA A 115 -14.82 -14.56 -5.69
C ALA A 115 -13.49 -14.40 -6.47
N PRO A 116 -13.34 -15.08 -7.63
CA PRO A 116 -12.07 -15.36 -8.33
C PRO A 116 -11.34 -14.11 -8.83
N ILE A 117 -10.08 -14.31 -9.26
CA ILE A 117 -9.14 -13.32 -9.83
C ILE A 117 -9.88 -12.32 -10.75
N LEU A 118 -10.23 -11.15 -10.24
CA LEU A 118 -10.91 -10.07 -10.95
C LEU A 118 -10.23 -8.74 -10.64
N ASP A 119 -10.11 -7.88 -11.63
CA ASP A 119 -9.27 -6.67 -11.60
C ASP A 119 -9.86 -5.50 -10.79
N SER A 120 -10.70 -5.76 -9.79
CA SER A 120 -11.22 -4.74 -8.87
C SER A 120 -11.30 -5.30 -7.45
N TYR A 121 -10.44 -4.83 -6.55
CA TYR A 121 -10.47 -5.24 -5.15
C TYR A 121 -10.36 -4.07 -4.20
N ASP A 122 -10.98 -4.23 -3.03
CA ASP A 122 -11.09 -3.21 -2.00
C ASP A 122 -10.27 -3.57 -0.77
N ASP A 123 -9.64 -2.57 -0.14
CA ASP A 123 -8.67 -2.70 0.96
C ASP A 123 -9.32 -2.35 2.32
N ASP A 124 -10.64 -2.34 2.36
CA ASP A 124 -11.40 -1.69 3.43
C ASP A 124 -11.77 -2.63 4.58
N GLU A 125 -11.56 -3.95 4.46
CA GLU A 125 -11.95 -4.94 5.47
C GLU A 125 -10.75 -5.44 6.29
N HIS A 126 -10.42 -4.69 7.33
CA HIS A 126 -9.41 -5.06 8.34
C HIS A 126 -9.98 -4.93 9.74
N PRO A 127 -9.45 -5.66 10.74
CA PRO A 127 -9.73 -5.38 12.13
C PRO A 127 -9.46 -3.91 12.42
N LEU A 128 -10.39 -3.22 13.10
CA LEU A 128 -10.20 -1.82 13.52
C LEU A 128 -8.89 -1.65 14.32
N SER A 129 -8.41 -2.70 14.97
CA SER A 129 -7.11 -2.75 15.64
C SER A 129 -5.92 -2.54 14.70
N TYR A 130 -5.97 -3.01 13.45
CA TYR A 130 -4.90 -2.81 12.46
C TYR A 130 -4.75 -1.34 12.10
N HIS A 131 -5.83 -0.68 11.65
CA HIS A 131 -5.78 0.75 11.29
C HIS A 131 -5.37 1.62 12.47
N LYS A 132 -5.87 1.33 13.68
CA LYS A 132 -5.46 2.02 14.91
C LYS A 132 -3.99 1.80 15.24
N MET A 133 -3.46 0.59 15.05
CA MET A 133 -2.05 0.27 15.25
C MET A 133 -1.18 1.08 14.28
N VAL A 134 -1.51 1.08 12.99
CA VAL A 134 -0.80 1.86 11.98
C VAL A 134 -0.87 3.36 12.29
N ALA A 135 -2.04 3.89 12.61
CA ALA A 135 -2.24 5.29 13.00
C ALA A 135 -1.36 5.69 14.20
N LYS A 136 -1.29 4.85 15.25
CA LYS A 136 -0.40 5.05 16.40
C LYS A 136 1.07 5.10 15.98
N ARG A 137 1.49 4.24 15.05
CA ARG A 137 2.87 4.25 14.54
C ARG A 137 3.18 5.51 13.71
N ILE A 138 2.24 5.99 12.89
CA ILE A 138 2.38 7.27 12.17
C ILE A 138 2.60 8.41 13.16
N MET A 139 1.78 8.48 14.22
CA MET A 139 1.93 9.50 15.27
C MET A 139 3.27 9.38 16.00
N ALA A 140 3.74 8.15 16.24
CA ALA A 140 5.01 7.87 16.92
C ALA A 140 6.25 8.13 16.03
N ALA A 141 6.11 8.20 14.70
CA ALA A 141 7.22 8.38 13.77
C ALA A 141 7.89 9.78 13.87
N LYS A 142 7.41 10.66 14.76
CA LYS A 142 8.00 11.99 15.04
C LYS A 142 8.42 12.74 13.77
N LEU A 143 7.51 12.80 12.79
CA LEU A 143 7.74 13.32 11.43
C LEU A 143 8.14 14.80 11.35
N GLY A 144 8.34 15.50 12.48
CA GLY A 144 8.71 16.91 12.50
C GLY A 144 7.60 17.86 12.01
N LEU A 145 6.34 17.42 12.03
CA LEU A 145 5.19 18.17 11.55
C LEU A 145 4.76 19.24 12.58
N THR A 146 5.47 20.36 12.63
CA THR A 146 5.15 21.49 13.54
C THR A 146 3.87 22.24 13.11
N LYS A 147 3.29 23.04 14.02
CA LYS A 147 2.09 23.86 13.73
C LYS A 147 2.39 24.99 12.74
N ASP A 148 3.60 25.51 12.77
CA ASP A 148 4.02 26.68 11.99
C ASP A 148 4.61 26.32 10.62
N CYS A 149 4.63 25.02 10.26
CA CYS A 149 5.09 24.60 8.94
C CYS A 149 3.91 24.58 7.95
N PRO A 150 3.86 25.50 6.98
CA PRO A 150 2.76 25.61 6.02
C PRO A 150 2.70 24.44 5.01
N GLY A 151 3.69 23.54 5.05
CA GLY A 151 3.95 22.54 4.02
C GLY A 151 5.01 23.04 3.04
N TYR A 152 4.92 22.64 1.78
CA TYR A 152 5.88 23.04 0.76
C TYR A 152 5.80 24.54 0.42
N MET A 153 6.92 25.24 0.53
CA MET A 153 7.07 26.66 0.22
C MET A 153 8.02 26.92 -0.96
N GLY A 154 8.50 25.87 -1.65
CA GLY A 154 9.31 25.99 -2.86
C GLY A 154 10.82 26.13 -2.63
N GLY A 155 11.32 25.94 -1.40
CA GLY A 155 12.74 26.07 -1.07
C GLY A 155 13.50 24.74 -0.97
N PRO A 156 14.85 24.74 -1.02
CA PRO A 156 15.67 23.54 -0.82
C PRO A 156 15.44 22.85 0.52
N GLN A 157 15.17 23.61 1.59
CA GLN A 157 14.86 23.05 2.91
C GLN A 157 13.53 22.27 2.91
N ASP A 158 12.55 22.69 2.10
CA ASP A 158 11.29 21.96 1.96
C ASP A 158 11.50 20.63 1.24
N LEU A 159 12.39 20.58 0.24
CA LEU A 159 12.74 19.33 -0.44
C LEU A 159 13.37 18.33 0.54
N THR A 160 14.25 18.78 1.42
CA THR A 160 14.82 17.93 2.48
C THR A 160 13.74 17.41 3.43
N ALA A 161 12.82 18.26 3.88
CA ALA A 161 11.73 17.85 4.76
C ALA A 161 10.79 16.84 4.09
N ARG A 162 10.43 17.08 2.82
CA ARG A 162 9.62 16.16 2.00
C ARG A 162 10.27 14.80 1.85
N HIS A 163 11.55 14.76 1.45
CA HIS A 163 12.30 13.52 1.33
C HIS A 163 12.38 12.78 2.66
N LYS A 164 12.62 13.50 3.76
CA LYS A 164 12.65 12.89 5.10
C LYS A 164 11.30 12.28 5.47
N ILE A 165 10.20 13.03 5.33
CA ILE A 165 8.85 12.52 5.66
C ILE A 165 8.49 11.32 4.78
N LYS A 166 8.76 11.40 3.47
CA LYS A 166 8.55 10.26 2.57
C LYS A 166 9.36 9.04 3.03
N SER A 167 10.66 9.22 3.26
CA SER A 167 11.54 8.12 3.68
C SER A 167 11.13 7.51 5.02
N GLU A 168 10.66 8.30 5.97
CA GLU A 168 10.16 7.79 7.27
C GLU A 168 8.87 6.98 7.11
N LEU A 169 7.95 7.44 6.25
CA LEU A 169 6.70 6.73 5.98
C LEU A 169 6.92 5.47 5.14
N ASP A 170 7.82 5.49 4.17
CA ASP A 170 8.22 4.29 3.42
C ASP A 170 8.89 3.26 4.35
N ASN A 171 9.78 3.72 5.23
CA ASN A 171 10.39 2.87 6.25
C ASN A 171 9.34 2.30 7.21
N LEU A 172 8.35 3.11 7.61
CA LEU A 172 7.22 2.64 8.42
C LEU A 172 6.40 1.57 7.69
N SER A 173 6.11 1.76 6.40
CA SER A 173 5.47 0.74 5.55
C SER A 173 6.27 -0.56 5.58
N GLN A 174 7.59 -0.52 5.36
CA GLN A 174 8.44 -1.71 5.44
C GLN A 174 8.41 -2.38 6.83
N GLN A 175 8.38 -1.60 7.90
CA GLN A 175 8.28 -2.14 9.27
C GLN A 175 6.93 -2.82 9.51
N ILE A 176 5.82 -2.21 9.10
CA ILE A 176 4.49 -2.80 9.22
C ILE A 176 4.41 -4.08 8.37
N LEU A 177 4.98 -4.07 7.16
CA LEU A 177 4.99 -5.25 6.30
C LEU A 177 5.73 -6.43 6.93
N LYS A 178 6.85 -6.15 7.62
CA LYS A 178 7.56 -7.17 8.42
C LYS A 178 6.68 -7.71 9.55
N LEU A 179 5.87 -6.88 10.20
CA LEU A 179 4.92 -7.35 11.22
C LEU A 179 3.82 -8.22 10.60
N ILE A 180 3.22 -7.78 9.50
CA ILE A 180 2.22 -8.57 8.76
C ILE A 180 2.79 -9.97 8.45
N GLN A 181 4.04 -10.05 8.01
CA GLN A 181 4.65 -11.32 7.67
C GLN A 181 5.13 -12.14 8.87
N LYS A 182 5.75 -11.53 9.89
CA LYS A 182 6.52 -12.26 10.92
C LYS A 182 5.87 -12.25 12.29
N ARG A 183 4.97 -11.31 12.54
CA ARG A 183 4.30 -11.07 13.82
C ARG A 183 2.83 -10.73 13.59
N PRO A 184 2.07 -11.63 12.94
CA PRO A 184 0.67 -11.38 12.58
C PRO A 184 -0.23 -11.07 13.77
N GLU A 185 0.16 -11.46 14.99
CA GLU A 185 -0.49 -11.08 16.24
C GLU A 185 -0.40 -9.56 16.54
N GLU A 186 0.64 -8.89 16.06
CA GLU A 186 0.82 -7.43 16.22
C GLU A 186 0.24 -6.63 15.05
N ALA A 187 0.09 -7.25 13.88
CA ALA A 187 -0.51 -6.66 12.70
C ALA A 187 -1.51 -7.62 12.02
N PRO A 188 -2.62 -7.98 12.70
CA PRO A 188 -3.58 -8.92 12.15
C PRO A 188 -4.47 -8.26 11.11
N LEU A 189 -4.52 -8.83 9.92
CA LEU A 189 -5.46 -8.49 8.85
C LEU A 189 -6.73 -9.36 8.93
N THR A 190 -6.68 -10.48 9.64
CA THR A 190 -7.83 -11.34 9.91
C THR A 190 -7.75 -11.96 11.31
N ARG A 191 -8.86 -12.52 11.81
CA ARG A 191 -8.90 -13.22 13.10
C ARG A 191 -8.03 -14.49 13.14
N VAL A 192 -7.72 -15.06 11.98
CA VAL A 192 -6.99 -16.32 11.83
C VAL A 192 -5.50 -16.10 11.50
N ALA A 193 -5.05 -14.84 11.47
CA ALA A 193 -3.75 -14.44 10.93
C ALA A 193 -2.56 -15.21 11.50
N ALA A 194 -2.56 -15.51 12.80
CA ALA A 194 -1.47 -16.21 13.49
C ALA A 194 -1.23 -17.63 12.94
N HIS A 195 -2.27 -18.31 12.49
CA HIS A 195 -2.19 -19.70 12.02
C HIS A 195 -1.48 -19.87 10.69
N PHE A 196 -1.17 -18.78 10.00
CA PHE A 196 -0.54 -18.84 8.68
C PHE A 196 0.98 -18.73 8.75
N GLN A 197 1.58 -18.55 9.92
CA GLN A 197 3.05 -18.51 10.03
C GLN A 197 3.70 -19.84 9.65
N PRO A 198 4.92 -19.82 9.07
CA PRO A 198 5.73 -21.03 8.91
C PRO A 198 5.96 -21.70 10.27
N GLY A 199 5.74 -23.02 10.35
CA GLY A 199 5.88 -23.81 11.57
C GLY A 199 4.57 -24.00 12.36
N ASP A 200 3.53 -23.20 12.11
CA ASP A 200 2.19 -23.47 12.65
C ASP A 200 1.54 -24.62 11.84
N SER A 201 0.97 -25.62 12.50
CA SER A 201 0.36 -26.78 11.83
C SER A 201 -1.08 -26.56 11.33
N ILE A 202 -1.75 -25.50 11.79
CA ILE A 202 -3.18 -25.23 11.54
C ILE A 202 -3.39 -24.70 10.12
N GLY A 203 -2.74 -23.58 9.76
CA GLY A 203 -2.88 -22.99 8.43
C GLY A 203 -4.34 -22.64 8.10
N CYS A 204 -4.81 -23.08 6.94
CA CYS A 204 -6.20 -22.87 6.50
C CYS A 204 -7.25 -23.77 7.19
N ALA A 205 -6.84 -24.74 8.01
CA ALA A 205 -7.74 -25.70 8.67
C ALA A 205 -8.69 -26.46 7.70
N GLY A 206 -8.32 -26.58 6.42
CA GLY A 206 -9.12 -27.25 5.40
C GLY A 206 -10.39 -26.51 4.97
N THR A 207 -10.49 -25.20 5.22
CA THR A 207 -11.65 -24.38 4.83
C THR A 207 -11.29 -23.24 3.89
N ASP A 208 -12.32 -22.65 3.27
CA ASP A 208 -12.26 -21.49 2.39
C ASP A 208 -12.66 -20.19 3.10
N SER A 209 -13.11 -20.24 4.35
CA SER A 209 -13.62 -19.07 5.07
C SER A 209 -13.01 -18.85 6.45
N THR A 210 -12.64 -17.61 6.75
CA THR A 210 -12.20 -17.20 8.10
C THR A 210 -13.31 -17.38 9.14
N THR A 211 -14.57 -17.42 8.73
CA THR A 211 -15.72 -17.70 9.60
C THR A 211 -15.91 -19.17 9.92
N LEU A 212 -15.46 -20.06 9.03
CA LEU A 212 -15.55 -21.52 9.18
C LEU A 212 -14.23 -22.13 9.65
N HIS A 213 -13.20 -21.30 9.87
CA HIS A 213 -11.88 -21.74 10.29
C HIS A 213 -11.94 -22.30 11.71
N ARG A 214 -11.30 -23.46 11.90
CA ARG A 214 -11.24 -24.19 13.16
C ARG A 214 -9.83 -24.12 13.72
N PHE A 215 -9.71 -23.59 14.93
CA PHE A 215 -8.44 -23.28 15.60
C PHE A 215 -7.71 -24.53 16.14
N ASP A 216 -8.32 -25.70 16.02
CA ASP A 216 -7.85 -27.00 16.49
C ASP A 216 -7.67 -28.01 15.35
N HIS A 217 -7.94 -27.63 14.09
CA HIS A 217 -7.84 -28.51 12.93
C HIS A 217 -6.68 -28.11 12.02
N GLN A 218 -5.88 -29.09 11.64
CA GLN A 218 -4.77 -28.90 10.71
C GLN A 218 -5.25 -28.84 9.26
N CYS A 219 -4.47 -28.17 8.40
CA CYS A 219 -4.67 -28.23 6.96
C CYS A 219 -4.48 -29.68 6.47
N SER A 220 -5.50 -30.24 5.82
CA SER A 220 -5.52 -31.63 5.34
C SER A 220 -4.47 -31.95 4.28
N VAL A 221 -3.90 -30.91 3.63
CA VAL A 221 -2.83 -31.05 2.63
C VAL A 221 -1.47 -30.57 3.15
N GLY A 222 -1.29 -30.54 4.47
CA GLY A 222 0.00 -30.21 5.10
C GLY A 222 0.51 -28.82 4.73
N ARG A 223 -0.42 -27.88 4.52
CA ARG A 223 -0.16 -26.50 4.08
C ARG A 223 0.48 -26.35 2.70
N ASN A 224 0.56 -27.42 1.92
CA ASN A 224 1.03 -27.36 0.54
C ASN A 224 -0.15 -27.45 -0.43
N HIS A 225 -0.60 -26.29 -0.90
CA HIS A 225 -1.69 -26.20 -1.88
C HIS A 225 -1.23 -26.21 -3.34
N HIS A 226 0.04 -26.57 -3.65
CA HIS A 226 0.49 -26.71 -5.04
C HIS A 226 -0.30 -27.81 -5.74
N LYS A 227 -1.23 -27.42 -6.63
CA LYS A 227 -2.17 -28.33 -7.33
C LYS A 227 -2.86 -29.32 -6.38
N ASN A 228 -3.12 -28.89 -5.14
CA ASN A 228 -3.65 -29.76 -4.09
C ASN A 228 -4.55 -28.98 -3.11
N GLN A 229 -5.67 -29.59 -2.71
CA GLN A 229 -6.69 -28.95 -1.89
C GLN A 229 -7.34 -29.97 -0.95
N GLY A 230 -7.86 -29.48 0.18
CA GLY A 230 -8.67 -30.30 1.07
C GLY A 230 -10.01 -30.68 0.45
N PRO A 231 -10.66 -31.75 0.93
CA PRO A 231 -11.93 -32.24 0.38
C PRO A 231 -13.07 -31.20 0.40
N GLU A 232 -13.05 -30.29 1.37
CA GLU A 232 -14.08 -29.25 1.56
C GLU A 232 -13.69 -27.90 0.93
N GLN A 233 -12.54 -27.83 0.28
CA GLN A 233 -12.00 -26.59 -0.28
C GLN A 233 -12.29 -26.47 -1.77
N LYS A 234 -12.56 -25.25 -2.24
CA LYS A 234 -12.56 -24.95 -3.66
C LYS A 234 -11.18 -25.22 -4.26
N VAL A 235 -11.19 -25.81 -5.45
CA VAL A 235 -9.97 -26.07 -6.23
C VAL A 235 -9.39 -24.75 -6.71
N GLU A 236 -8.15 -24.47 -6.31
CA GLU A 236 -7.35 -23.37 -6.83
C GLU A 236 -6.22 -23.95 -7.69
N ASN A 237 -5.99 -23.39 -8.88
CA ASN A 237 -4.91 -23.86 -9.75
C ASN A 237 -3.56 -23.26 -9.33
N ILE A 238 -3.19 -23.37 -8.05
CA ILE A 238 -1.91 -22.88 -7.53
C ILE A 238 -0.78 -23.72 -8.12
N THR A 239 0.02 -23.10 -8.98
CA THR A 239 1.22 -23.68 -9.58
C THR A 239 2.50 -23.12 -8.99
N TYR A 240 2.39 -22.14 -8.08
CA TYR A 240 3.54 -21.56 -7.39
C TYR A 240 4.28 -22.66 -6.63
N ALA A 241 5.60 -22.75 -6.84
CA ALA A 241 6.45 -23.65 -6.08
C ALA A 241 6.97 -22.90 -4.85
N SER A 242 6.29 -23.05 -3.71
CA SER A 242 6.75 -22.50 -2.44
C SER A 242 7.83 -23.42 -1.85
N ASP A 243 9.00 -22.85 -1.55
CA ASP A 243 10.02 -23.49 -0.71
C ASP A 243 9.84 -23.14 0.79
N GLY A 244 8.69 -22.56 1.14
CA GLY A 244 8.38 -22.06 2.48
C GLY A 244 9.01 -20.70 2.82
N LYS A 245 9.61 -20.00 1.85
CA LYS A 245 10.35 -18.73 2.10
C LYS A 245 9.77 -17.51 1.38
N TYR A 246 8.50 -17.51 1.00
CA TYR A 246 7.90 -16.33 0.38
C TYR A 246 8.08 -15.10 1.29
N GLN A 247 8.49 -13.97 0.71
CA GLN A 247 8.74 -12.73 1.42
C GLN A 247 7.87 -11.63 0.84
N LEU A 248 7.08 -10.99 1.70
CA LEU A 248 6.33 -9.81 1.34
C LEU A 248 7.30 -8.66 1.07
N LYS A 249 7.05 -7.92 -0.01
CA LYS A 249 7.88 -6.77 -0.38
C LYS A 249 6.97 -5.69 -0.96
N ALA A 250 7.15 -4.44 -0.54
CA ALA A 250 6.38 -3.37 -1.15
C ALA A 250 6.70 -3.26 -2.65
N GLY A 251 5.70 -2.83 -3.42
CA GLY A 251 5.74 -2.66 -4.85
C GLY A 251 5.60 -3.96 -5.65
N ARG A 252 5.48 -5.11 -4.99
CA ARG A 252 5.28 -6.40 -5.65
C ARG A 252 4.43 -7.38 -4.84
#